data_AF-A0A6J6JD63-F1
#
_entry.id   AF-A0A6J6JD63-F1
#
_cell.length_a   1.000
_cell.length_b   1.000
_cell.length_c   1.000
_cell.angle_alpha   90.00
_cell.angle_beta   90.00
_cell.angle_gamma   90.00
#
_symmetry.space_group_name_H-M   'P 1'
#
loop_
_entity.id
_entity.type
_entity.pdbx_description
1 polymer ?
#
loop_
_entity_poly.entity_id
_entity_poly.type
_entity_poly.pdbx_seq_one_letter_code
_entity_poly.pdbx_strand_id
1 'polypeptide(L)'
;MIHPGEGDTSTVRSVFIIDPNNKVRLTLTYPKSVGRNFNEILRVVDALQLTDKAPVATPVNWVPGDRVIVPPTVSTADAIAKYGDQVEVVKDYLRYIPQPTV
;
A
#
# COMPACT_ATOMS: atom_id res chain seq x y z
N MET A 1 11.34 -10.80 -17.54
CA MET A 1 11.43 -9.45 -18.13
C MET A 1 12.88 -9.16 -18.43
N ILE A 2 13.23 -8.88 -19.68
CA ILE A 2 14.56 -8.37 -20.06
C ILE A 2 14.48 -6.85 -19.93
N HIS A 3 15.41 -6.25 -19.19
CA HIS A 3 15.41 -4.80 -19.00
C HIS A 3 16.05 -4.10 -20.20
N PRO A 4 15.43 -3.04 -20.75
CA PRO A 4 16.04 -2.27 -21.82
C PRO A 4 17.41 -1.75 -21.39
N GLY A 5 18.47 -2.02 -22.18
CA GLY A 5 19.82 -1.51 -21.94
C GLY A 5 20.79 -2.41 -21.14
N GLU A 6 20.36 -3.59 -20.68
CA GLU A 6 21.21 -4.48 -19.86
C GLU A 6 22.06 -5.50 -20.66
N GLY A 7 22.09 -5.39 -22.00
CA GLY A 7 23.08 -6.01 -22.89
C GLY A 7 23.08 -7.54 -23.00
N ASP A 8 22.44 -8.27 -22.08
CA ASP A 8 22.35 -9.73 -22.05
C ASP A 8 20.90 -10.23 -21.86
N THR A 9 20.67 -11.53 -22.04
CA THR A 9 19.36 -12.18 -21.86
C THR A 9 19.02 -12.50 -20.41
N SER A 10 19.87 -12.10 -19.46
CA SER A 10 19.64 -12.41 -18.05
C SER A 10 18.55 -11.53 -17.45
N THR A 11 17.86 -12.06 -16.45
CA THR A 11 16.78 -11.34 -15.78
C THR A 11 17.34 -10.22 -14.92
N VAL A 12 16.58 -9.12 -14.81
CA VAL A 12 16.78 -8.13 -13.75
C VAL A 12 16.05 -8.52 -12.47
N ARG A 13 16.27 -7.75 -11.40
CA ARG A 13 15.74 -8.03 -10.08
C ARG A 13 14.28 -7.57 -9.97
N SER A 14 13.37 -8.28 -10.63
CA SER A 14 11.93 -8.04 -10.52
C SER A 14 11.31 -8.74 -9.31
N VAL A 15 10.35 -8.08 -8.67
CA VAL A 15 9.49 -8.64 -7.60
C VAL A 15 8.04 -8.47 -8.04
N PHE A 16 7.26 -9.54 -7.93
CA PHE A 16 5.82 -9.53 -8.16
C PHE A 16 5.13 -9.95 -6.87
N ILE A 17 4.19 -9.14 -6.39
CA ILE A 17 3.30 -9.51 -5.29
C ILE A 17 1.98 -9.92 -5.91
N ILE A 18 1.58 -11.18 -5.69
CA ILE A 18 0.40 -11.81 -6.29
C ILE A 18 -0.56 -12.16 -5.15
N ASP A 19 -1.83 -11.78 -5.30
CA ASP A 19 -2.87 -12.08 -4.31
C ASP A 19 -3.46 -13.50 -4.47
N PRO A 20 -4.30 -13.98 -3.53
CA PRO A 20 -4.96 -15.29 -3.63
C PRO A 20 -5.87 -15.47 -4.85
N ASN A 21 -6.24 -14.38 -5.54
CA ASN A 21 -7.02 -14.41 -6.78
C ASN A 21 -6.13 -14.46 -8.03
N ASN A 22 -4.83 -14.74 -7.86
CA ASN A 22 -3.81 -14.77 -8.90
C ASN A 22 -3.65 -13.43 -9.63
N LYS A 23 -3.97 -12.30 -8.99
CA LYS A 23 -3.77 -10.96 -9.57
C LYS A 23 -2.44 -10.37 -9.10
N VAL A 24 -1.68 -9.80 -10.03
CA VAL A 24 -0.51 -8.99 -9.68
C VAL A 24 -0.98 -7.69 -9.03
N ARG A 25 -0.58 -7.47 -7.78
CA ARG A 25 -0.94 -6.30 -6.98
C ARG A 25 0.14 -5.22 -7.00
N LEU A 26 1.39 -5.62 -7.15
CA LEU A 26 2.53 -4.72 -7.18
C LEU A 26 3.70 -5.36 -7.93
N THR A 27 4.41 -4.55 -8.72
CA THR A 27 5.65 -4.93 -9.39
C THR A 27 6.76 -3.93 -9.01
N LEU A 28 7.92 -4.44 -8.56
CA LEU A 28 9.15 -3.65 -8.41
C LEU A 28 10.18 -4.17 -9.40
N THR A 29 10.90 -3.27 -10.06
CA THR A 29 11.99 -3.64 -10.97
C THR A 29 13.24 -2.88 -10.59
N TYR A 30 14.26 -3.59 -10.16
CA TYR A 30 15.57 -3.06 -9.79
C TYR A 30 16.61 -3.48 -10.83
N PRO A 31 17.62 -2.63 -11.14
CA PRO A 31 18.76 -3.02 -11.98
C PRO A 31 19.62 -4.07 -11.27
N LYS A 32 20.50 -4.75 -12.01
CA LYS A 32 21.38 -5.79 -11.44
C LYS A 32 22.32 -5.22 -10.37
N SER A 33 22.72 -3.96 -10.50
CA SER A 33 23.66 -3.27 -9.62
C SER A 33 23.11 -2.91 -8.23
N VAL A 34 21.78 -2.87 -8.04
CA VAL A 34 21.16 -2.37 -6.80
C VAL A 34 20.39 -3.48 -6.08
N GLY A 35 20.71 -3.68 -4.80
CA GLY A 35 20.01 -4.62 -3.92
C GLY A 35 18.57 -4.17 -3.59
N ARG A 36 17.69 -5.13 -3.32
CA ARG A 36 16.30 -4.88 -2.91
C ARG A 36 16.22 -4.59 -1.41
N ASN A 37 15.28 -3.76 -1.00
CA ASN A 37 14.91 -3.59 0.41
C ASN A 37 13.75 -4.55 0.76
N PHE A 38 14.03 -5.59 1.56
CA PHE A 38 13.00 -6.54 1.98
C PHE A 38 12.04 -5.98 3.03
N ASN A 39 12.44 -4.98 3.81
CA ASN A 39 11.52 -4.30 4.73
C ASN A 39 10.41 -3.59 3.95
N GLU A 40 10.74 -2.99 2.80
CA GLU A 40 9.72 -2.39 1.93
C GLU A 40 8.78 -3.45 1.36
N ILE A 41 9.30 -4.61 0.95
CA ILE A 41 8.49 -5.71 0.43
C ILE A 41 7.50 -6.20 1.50
N LEU A 42 7.94 -6.38 2.76
CA LEU A 42 7.04 -6.75 3.86
C LEU A 42 6.01 -5.65 4.15
N ARG A 43 6.45 -4.39 4.23
CA ARG A 43 5.57 -3.24 4.49
C ARG A 43 4.45 -3.12 3.46
N VAL A 44 4.74 -3.33 2.17
CA VAL A 44 3.69 -3.31 1.14
C VAL A 44 2.76 -4.52 1.20
N VAL A 45 3.25 -5.69 1.64
CA VAL A 45 2.39 -6.85 1.88
C VAL A 45 1.40 -6.55 3.02
N ASP A 46 1.86 -5.98 4.13
CA ASP A 46 0.99 -5.58 5.24
C ASP A 46 -0.04 -4.53 4.80
N ALA A 47 0.40 -3.54 4.02
CA ALA A 47 -0.48 -2.53 3.46
C ALA A 47 -1.56 -3.15 2.56
N LEU A 48 -1.18 -4.01 1.62
CA LEU A 48 -2.12 -4.68 0.71
C LEU A 48 -3.15 -5.49 1.49
N GLN A 49 -2.71 -6.30 2.46
CA GLN A 49 -3.59 -7.11 3.29
C GLN A 49 -4.55 -6.25 4.13
N LEU A 50 -4.08 -5.13 4.70
CA LEU A 50 -4.93 -4.20 5.44
C LEU A 50 -6.00 -3.57 4.53
N THR A 51 -5.60 -3.09 3.35
CA THR A 51 -6.52 -2.45 2.40
C THR A 51 -7.52 -3.41 1.76
N ASP A 52 -7.22 -4.72 1.75
CA ASP A 52 -8.15 -5.75 1.32
C ASP A 52 -9.22 -6.03 2.40
N LYS A 53 -8.84 -5.96 3.69
CA LYS A 53 -9.75 -6.23 4.82
C LYS A 53 -10.59 -5.02 5.24
N ALA A 54 -10.06 -3.81 5.09
CA ALA A 54 -10.73 -2.58 5.47
C ALA A 54 -10.68 -1.54 4.33
N PRO A 55 -11.75 -0.76 4.12
CA PRO A 55 -11.79 0.31 3.13
C PRO A 55 -11.00 1.53 3.62
N VAL A 56 -9.68 1.40 3.67
CA VAL A 56 -8.69 2.40 4.09
C VAL A 56 -7.54 2.46 3.11
N ALA A 57 -6.78 3.55 3.13
CA ALA A 57 -5.55 3.71 2.36
C ALA A 57 -4.36 3.98 3.30
N THR A 58 -3.19 3.44 2.98
CA THR A 58 -1.96 3.66 3.77
C THR A 58 -1.20 4.88 3.24
N PRO A 59 -0.87 5.88 4.09
CA PRO A 59 -0.14 7.07 3.66
C PRO A 59 1.33 6.77 3.32
N VAL A 60 2.03 7.80 2.84
CA VAL A 60 3.49 7.75 2.63
C VAL A 60 4.20 7.31 3.91
N ASN A 61 5.20 6.43 3.78
CA ASN A 61 5.99 5.88 4.88
C ASN A 61 5.22 5.10 5.96
N TRP A 62 3.93 4.80 5.74
CA TRP A 62 3.12 4.04 6.68
C TRP A 62 3.76 2.69 7.04
N VAL A 63 3.79 2.39 8.33
CA VAL A 63 4.08 1.06 8.89
C VAL A 63 2.89 0.55 9.73
N PRO A 64 2.78 -0.77 9.98
CA PRO A 64 1.69 -1.30 10.81
C PRO A 64 1.57 -0.60 12.16
N GLY A 65 0.36 -0.15 12.50
CA GLY A 65 0.05 0.63 13.69
C GLY A 65 -0.10 2.13 13.43
N ASP A 66 0.46 2.66 12.33
CA ASP A 66 0.30 4.07 11.97
C ASP A 66 -1.14 4.38 11.54
N ARG A 67 -1.52 5.66 11.65
CA ARG A 67 -2.80 6.16 11.14
C ARG A 67 -2.95 5.93 9.63
N VAL A 68 -4.17 5.66 9.20
CA VAL A 68 -4.55 5.42 7.81
C VAL A 68 -5.49 6.52 7.31
N ILE A 69 -5.70 6.56 6.00
CA ILE A 69 -6.54 7.55 5.33
C ILE A 69 -7.89 6.92 4.98
N VAL A 70 -8.97 7.64 5.26
CA VAL A 70 -10.30 7.29 4.77
C VAL A 70 -10.39 7.59 3.27
N PRO A 71 -10.72 6.63 2.40
CA PRO A 71 -10.75 6.82 0.96
C PRO A 71 -11.66 7.99 0.56
N PRO A 72 -11.28 8.81 -0.45
CA PRO A 72 -12.10 9.93 -0.90
C PRO A 72 -13.50 9.54 -1.38
N THR A 73 -13.71 8.26 -1.73
CA THR A 73 -15.02 7.71 -2.13
C THR A 73 -16.02 7.62 -0.98
N VAL A 74 -15.58 7.71 0.27
CA VAL A 74 -16.44 7.74 1.46
C VAL A 74 -16.71 9.20 1.83
N SER A 75 -17.97 9.58 2.07
CA SER A 75 -18.28 10.96 2.50
C SER A 75 -17.77 11.22 3.92
N THR A 76 -17.54 12.49 4.27
CA THR A 76 -17.08 12.84 5.63
C THR A 76 -18.14 12.47 6.67
N ALA A 77 -19.43 12.60 6.32
CA ALA A 77 -20.53 12.18 7.18
C ALA A 77 -20.50 10.66 7.45
N ASP A 78 -20.30 9.84 6.41
CA ASP A 78 -20.22 8.37 6.57
C ASP A 78 -18.96 7.95 7.35
N ALA A 79 -17.84 8.65 7.14
CA ALA A 79 -16.61 8.42 7.87
C ALA A 79 -16.81 8.68 9.37
N ILE A 80 -17.43 9.82 9.72
CA ILE A 80 -17.74 10.18 11.11
C ILE A 80 -18.76 9.22 11.71
N ALA A 81 -19.79 8.82 10.96
CA ALA A 81 -20.77 7.83 11.41
C ALA A 81 -20.12 6.47 11.72
N LYS A 82 -19.08 6.09 10.99
CA LYS A 82 -18.39 4.80 11.15
C LYS A 82 -17.30 4.82 12.23
N TYR A 83 -16.48 5.85 12.27
CA TYR A 83 -15.27 5.91 13.11
C TYR A 83 -15.39 6.89 14.29
N GLY A 84 -16.46 7.68 14.36
CA GLY A 84 -16.73 8.63 15.43
C GLY A 84 -15.69 9.74 15.54
N ASP A 85 -15.35 10.08 16.78
CA ASP A 85 -14.38 11.15 17.11
C ASP A 85 -12.94 10.83 16.70
N GLN A 86 -12.68 9.63 16.18
CA GLN A 86 -11.37 9.23 15.67
C GLN A 86 -11.05 9.82 14.28
N VAL A 87 -12.03 10.43 13.60
CA VAL A 87 -11.83 11.03 12.29
C VAL A 87 -11.19 12.40 12.41
N GLU A 88 -9.90 12.48 12.11
CA GLU A 88 -9.17 13.74 11.97
C GLU A 88 -9.38 14.29 10.55
N VAL A 89 -10.19 15.32 10.39
CA VAL A 89 -10.45 15.97 9.10
C VAL A 89 -9.43 17.09 8.86
N VAL A 90 -8.45 16.86 7.97
CA VAL A 90 -7.51 17.90 7.53
C VAL A 90 -8.07 18.66 6.33
N LYS A 91 -8.65 17.92 5.39
CA LYS A 91 -9.45 18.39 4.25
C LYS A 91 -10.56 17.39 3.97
N ASP A 92 -11.57 17.78 3.20
CA ASP A 92 -12.69 16.89 2.87
C ASP A 92 -12.26 15.56 2.23
N TYR A 93 -11.14 15.55 1.50
CA TYR A 93 -10.53 14.36 0.88
C TYR A 93 -9.36 13.76 1.69
N LEU A 94 -8.90 14.45 2.74
CA LEU A 94 -7.75 14.03 3.56
C LEU A 94 -8.20 13.91 5.01
N ARG A 95 -8.57 12.69 5.37
CA ARG A 95 -9.10 12.36 6.70
C ARG A 95 -8.33 11.17 7.25
N TYR A 96 -7.78 11.33 8.43
CA TYR A 96 -7.06 10.27 9.12
C TYR A 96 -7.95 9.58 10.14
N ILE A 97 -7.69 8.29 10.33
CA ILE A 97 -8.21 7.48 11.42
C ILE A 97 -7.07 6.58 11.94
N PRO A 98 -7.10 6.12 13.20
CA PRO A 98 -6.25 5.02 13.66
C PRO A 98 -6.43 3.80 12.75
N GLN A 99 -5.38 2.99 12.61
CA GLN A 99 -5.49 1.73 11.87
C GLN A 99 -6.60 0.85 12.49
N PRO A 100 -7.59 0.39 11.69
CA PRO A 100 -8.59 -0.54 12.19
C PRO A 100 -7.98 -1.88 12.59
N THR A 101 -8.41 -2.45 13.72
CA THR A 101 -8.17 -3.87 14.04
C THR A 101 -9.02 -4.74 13.12
N VAL A 102 -8.37 -5.49 12.23
CA VAL A 102 -8.96 -6.37 11.20
C VAL A 102 -8.41 -7.80 11.26
#